data_AF-A0A0K8RA97-F1
#
_entry.id   AF-A0A0K8RA97-F1
#
_cell.length_a   1.000
_cell.length_b   1.000
_cell.length_c   1.000
_cell.angle_alpha   90.00
_cell.angle_beta   90.00
_cell.angle_gamma   90.00
#
_symmetry.space_group_name_H-M   'P 1'
#
loop_
_entity.id
_entity.type
_entity.pdbx_description
1 polymer ?
#
loop_
_entity_poly.entity_id
_entity_poly.type
_entity_poly.pdbx_seq_one_letter_code
_entity_poly.pdbx_strand_id
1 'polypeptide(L)'
;MAFLIGATRDNKTYGECARKYGYLTSLLDDTTSFRLSSCAKSEVYRFFLENKDYNCWNDTPKPIMRNNWTLPAQYLEEYLTDGRVDLCKDQLFYLDLETCKNRYTTYRRSLSCRVSCCDEGTVVRSGYVVEPDGRYCGFLGYKMCIHGECVPFS
;
A
#
# COMPACT_ATOMS: atom_id res chain seq x y z
N MET A 1 7.19 -9.81 -3.54
CA MET A 1 7.11 -9.98 -5.01
C MET A 1 8.31 -9.43 -5.76
N ALA A 2 8.74 -8.18 -5.53
CA ALA A 2 9.86 -7.56 -6.27
C ALA A 2 11.13 -8.44 -6.35
N PHE A 3 11.53 -9.10 -5.26
CA PHE A 3 12.70 -10.00 -5.26
C PHE A 3 12.55 -11.24 -6.16
N LEU A 4 11.32 -11.69 -6.44
CA LEU A 4 11.07 -12.83 -7.34
C LEU A 4 11.29 -12.49 -8.81
N ILE A 5 11.21 -11.20 -9.15
CA ILE A 5 11.42 -10.67 -10.51
C ILE A 5 12.79 -9.96 -10.64
N GLY A 6 13.76 -10.36 -9.81
CA GLY A 6 15.15 -9.93 -9.91
C GLY A 6 15.49 -8.60 -9.24
N ALA A 7 14.56 -7.94 -8.54
CA ALA A 7 14.92 -6.74 -7.76
C ALA A 7 15.96 -7.10 -6.68
N THR A 8 16.87 -6.18 -6.38
CA THR A 8 17.83 -6.33 -5.27
C THR A 8 17.46 -5.45 -4.09
N ARG A 9 17.86 -5.87 -2.89
CA ARG A 9 17.67 -5.06 -1.67
C ARG A 9 18.54 -3.80 -1.72
N ASP A 10 17.98 -2.67 -1.27
CA ASP A 10 18.70 -1.39 -1.13
C ASP A 10 19.58 -1.40 0.13
N ASN A 11 20.62 -2.24 0.12
CA ASN A 11 21.51 -2.46 1.26
C ASN A 11 22.99 -2.51 0.84
N LYS A 12 23.40 -1.87 -0.25
CA LYS A 12 24.85 -1.77 -0.51
C LYS A 12 25.45 -0.81 0.50
N THR A 13 26.68 -1.09 0.93
CA THR A 13 27.41 -0.27 1.91
C THR A 13 27.98 1.00 1.28
N TYR A 14 28.15 1.01 -0.05
CA TYR A 14 28.73 2.12 -0.81
C TYR A 14 28.17 2.17 -2.25
N GLY A 15 28.29 3.34 -2.90
CA GLY A 15 27.87 3.56 -4.28
C GLY A 15 26.41 4.00 -4.45
N GLU A 16 25.94 4.06 -5.70
CA GLU A 16 24.59 4.58 -6.04
C GLU A 16 23.43 3.77 -5.42
N CYS A 17 23.71 2.54 -5.00
CA CYS A 17 22.78 1.62 -4.33
C CYS A 17 23.01 1.53 -2.83
N ALA A 18 23.68 2.55 -2.24
CA ALA A 18 23.82 2.68 -0.81
C ALA A 18 22.46 2.54 -0.11
N ARG A 19 22.47 2.15 1.18
CA ARG A 19 21.24 2.03 1.98
C ARG A 19 20.35 3.26 1.83
N LYS A 20 19.24 3.11 1.11
CA LYS A 20 18.25 4.16 0.88
C LYS A 20 16.98 3.75 1.61
N TYR A 21 16.61 4.51 2.62
CA TYR A 21 15.33 4.37 3.30
C TYR A 21 14.20 4.84 2.39
N GLY A 22 13.00 4.35 2.66
CA GLY A 22 11.80 4.82 1.96
C GLY A 22 11.60 4.23 0.56
N TYR A 23 12.13 3.06 0.21
CA TYR A 23 11.83 2.36 -1.05
C TYR A 23 11.30 0.96 -0.77
N LEU A 24 10.53 0.37 -1.69
CA LEU A 24 9.92 -0.96 -1.50
C LEU A 24 10.93 -2.08 -1.19
N THR A 25 12.18 -1.91 -1.60
CA THR A 25 13.28 -2.87 -1.43
C THR A 25 14.27 -2.48 -0.33
N SER A 26 13.97 -1.44 0.48
CA SER A 26 14.80 -1.06 1.62
C SER A 26 14.65 -2.02 2.79
N LEU A 27 15.55 -1.92 3.77
CA LEU A 27 15.30 -2.49 5.10
C LEU A 27 14.10 -1.77 5.71
N LEU A 28 13.19 -2.56 6.29
CA LEU A 28 11.95 -2.18 6.98
C LEU A 28 11.95 -0.71 7.42
N ASP A 29 11.14 0.10 6.74
CA ASP A 29 10.88 1.47 7.14
C ASP A 29 9.45 1.82 6.74
N ASP A 30 8.67 2.24 7.74
CA ASP A 30 7.26 2.63 7.65
C ASP A 30 7.07 3.94 6.87
N THR A 31 8.17 4.58 6.46
CA THR A 31 8.20 5.76 5.57
C THR A 31 8.30 5.40 4.08
N THR A 32 7.95 4.16 3.72
CA THR A 32 8.17 3.60 2.38
C THR A 32 7.46 4.40 1.29
N SER A 33 8.22 5.01 0.38
CA SER A 33 7.66 5.36 -0.94
C SER A 33 7.33 4.06 -1.68
N PHE A 34 6.12 3.97 -2.24
CA PHE A 34 5.61 2.79 -2.95
C PHE A 34 6.26 2.60 -4.34
N ARG A 35 7.59 2.76 -4.42
CA ARG A 35 8.37 2.64 -5.65
C ARG A 35 9.68 1.91 -5.40
N LEU A 36 10.18 1.28 -6.45
CA LEU A 36 11.53 0.73 -6.50
C LEU A 36 12.56 1.86 -6.60
N SER A 37 13.72 1.68 -5.97
CA SER A 37 14.89 2.53 -6.19
C SER A 37 15.40 2.38 -7.63
N SER A 38 16.27 3.29 -8.08
CA SER A 38 16.92 3.17 -9.38
C SER A 38 17.70 1.85 -9.53
N CYS A 39 18.34 1.41 -8.46
CA CYS A 39 19.09 0.16 -8.43
C CYS A 39 18.19 -1.06 -8.56
N ALA A 40 17.16 -1.14 -7.72
CA ALA A 40 16.20 -2.23 -7.79
C ALA A 40 15.53 -2.31 -9.17
N LYS A 41 15.21 -1.15 -9.78
CA LYS A 41 14.67 -1.10 -11.16
C LYS A 41 15.65 -1.64 -12.21
N SER A 42 16.92 -1.26 -12.12
CA SER A 42 17.95 -1.74 -13.07
C SER A 42 18.10 -3.25 -13.03
N GLU A 43 18.02 -3.85 -11.83
CA GLU A 43 18.15 -5.30 -11.66
C GLU A 43 16.90 -6.05 -12.14
N VAL A 44 15.70 -5.51 -11.92
CA VAL A 44 14.47 -6.04 -12.54
C VAL A 44 14.58 -6.00 -14.07
N TYR A 45 15.09 -4.89 -14.64
CA TYR A 45 15.27 -4.76 -16.08
C TYR A 45 16.28 -5.79 -16.62
N ARG A 46 17.41 -5.99 -15.92
CA ARG A 46 18.40 -7.01 -16.28
C ARG A 46 17.80 -8.41 -16.24
N PHE A 47 17.07 -8.75 -15.17
CA PHE A 47 16.36 -10.02 -15.04
C PHE A 47 15.39 -10.27 -16.20
N PHE A 48 14.65 -9.23 -16.59
CA PHE A 48 13.74 -9.30 -17.74
C PHE A 48 14.49 -9.62 -19.05
N LEU A 49 15.61 -8.95 -19.31
CA LEU A 49 16.41 -9.19 -20.51
C LEU A 49 17.03 -10.60 -20.54
N GLU A 50 17.52 -11.08 -19.39
CA GLU A 50 18.13 -12.41 -19.25
C GLU A 50 17.11 -13.54 -19.44
N ASN A 51 15.85 -13.31 -19.10
CA ASN A 51 14.76 -14.31 -19.16
C ASN A 51 13.75 -14.04 -20.28
N LYS A 52 14.07 -13.16 -21.24
CA LYS A 52 13.12 -12.73 -22.27
C LYS A 52 12.57 -13.89 -23.12
N ASP A 53 13.37 -14.95 -23.32
CA ASP A 53 13.04 -16.09 -24.20
C ASP A 53 12.44 -17.28 -23.44
N TYR A 54 12.55 -17.30 -22.11
CA TYR A 54 12.02 -18.36 -21.25
C TYR A 54 11.30 -17.76 -20.05
N ASN A 55 10.05 -17.35 -20.26
CA ASN A 55 9.24 -16.73 -19.23
C ASN A 55 7.78 -17.17 -19.27
N CYS A 56 7.07 -16.88 -18.17
CA CYS A 56 5.63 -17.13 -18.01
C CYS A 56 4.81 -15.85 -17.82
N TRP A 57 5.40 -14.67 -18.08
CA TRP A 57 4.76 -13.37 -17.86
C TRP A 57 4.36 -12.64 -19.15
N ASN A 58 4.69 -13.17 -20.32
CA ASN A 58 4.29 -12.62 -21.61
C ASN A 58 2.83 -12.96 -21.99
N ASP A 59 2.23 -13.94 -21.34
CA ASP A 59 0.83 -14.29 -21.60
C ASP A 59 -0.12 -13.21 -21.06
N THR A 60 -1.19 -12.91 -21.80
CA THR A 60 -2.23 -11.99 -21.33
C THR A 60 -3.23 -12.76 -20.47
N PRO A 61 -3.29 -12.52 -19.14
CA PRO A 61 -4.24 -13.22 -18.30
C PRO A 61 -5.67 -12.75 -18.60
N LYS A 62 -6.65 -13.65 -18.39
CA LYS A 62 -8.05 -13.24 -18.35
C LYS A 62 -8.29 -12.46 -17.05
N PRO A 63 -8.80 -11.23 -17.12
CA PRO A 63 -8.98 -10.42 -15.93
C PRO A 63 -10.03 -11.06 -15.01
N ILE A 64 -9.67 -11.24 -13.74
CA ILE A 64 -10.60 -11.69 -12.70
C ILE A 64 -11.61 -10.59 -12.35
N MET A 65 -11.15 -9.33 -12.31
CA MET A 65 -11.98 -8.15 -12.15
C MET A 65 -12.16 -7.47 -13.51
N ARG A 66 -13.41 -7.26 -13.94
CA ARG A 66 -13.73 -6.68 -15.26
C ARG A 66 -13.30 -5.23 -15.41
N ASN A 67 -13.13 -4.50 -14.29
CA ASN A 67 -12.66 -3.13 -14.28
C ASN A 67 -11.32 -3.04 -13.52
N ASN A 68 -10.25 -2.74 -14.25
CA ASN A 68 -8.90 -2.57 -13.71
C ASN A 68 -8.60 -1.13 -13.25
N TRP A 69 -9.56 -0.20 -13.42
CA TRP A 69 -9.44 1.21 -13.01
C TRP A 69 -9.99 1.48 -11.61
N THR A 70 -10.52 0.44 -10.96
CA THR A 70 -11.09 0.53 -9.63
C THR A 70 -9.99 0.77 -8.59
N LEU A 71 -10.08 1.90 -7.87
CA LEU A 71 -9.16 2.20 -6.77
C LEU A 71 -9.42 1.25 -5.57
N PRO A 72 -8.40 0.97 -4.74
CA PRO A 72 -8.51 0.01 -3.64
C PRO A 72 -9.70 0.25 -2.69
N ALA A 73 -10.09 1.51 -2.45
CA ALA A 73 -11.24 1.83 -1.62
C ALA A 73 -12.55 1.19 -2.13
N GLN A 74 -12.76 1.19 -3.44
CA GLN A 74 -13.94 0.60 -4.05
C GLN A 74 -13.89 -0.94 -4.03
N TYR A 75 -12.70 -1.55 -4.15
CA TYR A 75 -12.56 -3.00 -3.94
C TYR A 75 -13.01 -3.42 -2.53
N LEU A 76 -12.58 -2.67 -1.51
CA LEU A 76 -12.97 -2.94 -0.13
C LEU A 76 -14.49 -2.77 0.08
N GLU A 77 -15.12 -1.83 -0.62
CA GLU A 77 -16.57 -1.62 -0.59
C GLU A 77 -17.37 -2.74 -1.29
N GLU A 78 -16.90 -3.20 -2.45
CA GLU A 78 -17.66 -4.13 -3.31
C GLU A 78 -17.44 -5.61 -2.96
N TYR A 79 -16.23 -5.99 -2.53
CA TYR A 79 -15.82 -7.40 -2.49
C TYR A 79 -15.56 -7.95 -1.07
N LEU A 80 -15.51 -7.10 -0.04
CA LEU A 80 -15.45 -7.60 1.34
C LEU A 80 -16.85 -7.94 1.83
N THR A 81 -17.10 -9.23 2.07
CA THR A 81 -18.39 -9.82 2.46
C THR A 81 -19.09 -9.13 3.65
N ASP A 82 -18.32 -8.54 4.58
CA ASP A 82 -18.86 -7.87 5.78
C ASP A 82 -18.62 -6.34 5.80
N GLY A 83 -17.95 -5.77 4.79
CA GLY A 83 -17.60 -4.34 4.72
C GLY A 83 -16.81 -3.82 5.94
N ARG A 84 -16.25 -4.72 6.75
CA ARG A 84 -15.54 -4.48 8.00
C ARG A 84 -14.12 -4.99 7.87
N VAL A 85 -13.17 -4.10 8.06
CA VAL A 85 -11.73 -4.38 8.09
C VAL A 85 -11.16 -3.61 9.26
N ASP A 86 -10.14 -4.12 9.94
CA ASP A 86 -9.39 -3.30 10.87
C ASP A 86 -8.09 -2.86 10.19
N LEU A 87 -8.04 -1.62 9.71
CA LEU A 87 -6.90 -1.13 8.94
C LEU A 87 -5.61 -1.14 9.76
N CYS A 88 -5.70 -0.90 11.08
CA CYS A 88 -4.53 -0.94 11.95
C CYS A 88 -4.02 -2.36 12.11
N LYS A 89 -4.91 -3.32 12.34
CA LYS A 89 -4.54 -4.73 12.45
C LYS A 89 -4.00 -5.31 11.14
N ASP A 90 -4.54 -4.88 10.00
CA ASP A 90 -4.13 -5.38 8.69
C ASP A 90 -2.82 -4.73 8.19
N GLN A 91 -2.63 -3.42 8.38
CA GLN A 91 -1.42 -2.72 7.92
C GLN A 91 -0.25 -2.83 8.91
N LEU A 92 -0.53 -2.86 10.22
CA LEU A 92 0.46 -2.98 11.29
C LEU A 92 0.37 -4.37 11.97
N PHE A 93 0.23 -5.43 11.16
CA PHE A 93 -0.01 -6.81 11.62
C PHE A 93 1.02 -7.40 12.59
N TYR A 94 2.18 -6.75 12.75
CA TYR A 94 3.24 -7.12 13.69
C TYR A 94 3.12 -6.42 15.05
N LEU A 95 2.15 -5.52 15.20
CA LEU A 95 1.82 -4.83 16.44
C LEU A 95 0.40 -5.20 16.86
N ASP A 96 0.16 -5.28 18.17
CA ASP A 96 -1.17 -5.55 18.75
C ASP A 96 -2.02 -4.26 18.78
N LEU A 97 -2.26 -3.68 17.60
CA LEU A 97 -3.00 -2.43 17.41
C LEU A 97 -4.34 -2.67 16.69
N GLU A 98 -5.34 -1.89 17.09
CA GLU A 98 -6.66 -1.85 16.46
C GLU A 98 -7.04 -0.42 16.05
N THR A 99 -8.04 -0.31 15.17
CA THR A 99 -8.58 0.99 14.78
C THR A 99 -9.31 1.60 15.97
N CYS A 100 -8.90 2.81 16.40
CA CYS A 100 -9.55 3.51 17.51
C CYS A 100 -11.06 3.67 17.23
N LYS A 101 -11.92 3.26 18.17
CA LYS A 101 -13.41 3.17 18.03
C LYS A 101 -13.92 1.96 17.22
N ASN A 102 -13.27 0.82 17.42
CA ASN A 102 -13.62 -0.57 17.05
C ASN A 102 -14.09 -0.76 15.60
N ARG A 103 -13.21 -1.40 14.81
CA ARG A 103 -13.36 -1.79 13.40
C ARG A 103 -13.63 -0.63 12.43
N TYR A 104 -12.77 -0.54 11.42
CA TYR A 104 -13.04 0.31 10.27
C TYR A 104 -14.18 -0.30 9.44
N THR A 105 -15.10 0.56 9.00
CA THR A 105 -16.21 0.18 8.13
C THR A 105 -16.13 0.99 6.86
N THR A 106 -16.31 0.35 5.71
CA THR A 106 -16.33 1.03 4.42
C THR A 106 -17.41 2.13 4.32
N TYR A 107 -18.43 2.12 5.16
CA TYR A 107 -19.46 3.17 5.17
C TYR A 107 -19.09 4.44 5.95
N ARG A 108 -18.10 4.41 6.85
CA ARG A 108 -17.71 5.56 7.70
C ARG A 108 -16.77 6.49 6.94
N ARG A 109 -17.29 7.63 6.46
CA ARG A 109 -16.47 8.66 5.83
C ARG A 109 -15.46 9.24 6.81
N SER A 110 -14.18 9.17 6.48
CA SER A 110 -13.13 9.86 7.22
C SER A 110 -12.96 11.28 6.66
N LEU A 111 -12.80 12.26 7.55
CA LEU A 111 -12.46 13.62 7.12
C LEU A 111 -10.99 13.75 6.71
N SER A 112 -10.17 12.75 7.04
CA SER A 112 -8.72 12.72 6.77
C SER A 112 -8.29 11.39 6.19
N CYS A 113 -7.16 11.35 5.49
CA CYS A 113 -6.59 10.10 4.96
C CYS A 113 -5.79 9.30 5.97
N ARG A 114 -5.98 9.59 7.26
CA ARG A 114 -5.30 8.91 8.37
C ARG A 114 -6.33 8.29 9.30
N VAL A 115 -6.11 7.03 9.64
CA VAL A 115 -6.92 6.29 10.61
C VAL A 115 -6.06 6.09 11.85
N SER A 116 -6.57 6.51 13.01
CA SER A 116 -5.82 6.41 14.27
C SER A 116 -5.84 4.98 14.78
N CYS A 117 -4.67 4.51 15.23
CA CYS A 117 -4.50 3.19 15.82
C CYS A 117 -4.31 3.29 17.33
N CYS A 118 -4.95 2.38 18.05
CA CYS A 118 -4.95 2.27 19.49
C CYS A 118 -4.46 0.89 19.92
N ASP A 119 -3.88 0.76 21.12
CA ASP A 119 -3.58 -0.56 21.67
C ASP A 119 -4.88 -1.33 21.89
N GLU A 120 -4.88 -2.64 21.57
CA GLU A 120 -6.08 -3.47 21.63
C GLU A 120 -6.78 -3.38 23.01
N GLY A 121 -8.08 -3.05 23.01
CA GLY A 121 -8.87 -2.89 24.23
C GLY A 121 -8.67 -1.56 24.95
N THR A 122 -7.93 -0.61 24.36
CA THR A 122 -7.68 0.71 24.95
C THR A 122 -8.10 1.86 24.04
N VAL A 123 -8.11 3.07 24.59
CA VAL A 123 -8.25 4.33 23.83
C VAL A 123 -6.91 5.07 23.67
N VAL A 124 -5.81 4.44 24.09
CA VAL A 124 -4.47 5.04 24.03
C VAL A 124 -4.03 5.01 22.58
N ARG A 125 -3.78 6.19 22.01
CA ARG A 125 -3.36 6.32 20.62
C ARG A 125 -1.87 6.01 20.50
N SER A 126 -1.56 4.97 19.73
CA SER A 126 -0.19 4.49 19.50
C SER A 126 0.35 4.91 18.14
N GLY A 127 -0.53 5.21 17.18
CA GLY A 127 -0.10 5.63 15.85
C GLY A 127 -1.24 5.98 14.90
N TYR A 128 -0.94 5.87 13.61
CA TYR A 128 -1.94 5.94 12.55
C TYR A 128 -1.50 5.11 11.35
N VAL A 129 -2.49 4.68 10.57
CA VAL A 129 -2.33 4.09 9.25
C VAL A 129 -2.99 4.97 8.20
N VAL A 130 -2.73 4.73 6.92
CA VAL A 130 -3.30 5.51 5.83
C VAL A 130 -4.55 4.83 5.28
N GLU A 131 -5.56 5.65 4.94
CA GLU A 131 -6.73 5.20 4.19
C GLU A 131 -6.30 4.68 2.80
N PRO A 132 -7.02 3.70 2.23
CA PRO A 132 -6.74 3.19 0.90
C PRO A 132 -6.98 4.28 -0.16
N ASP A 133 -6.21 4.20 -1.25
CA ASP A 133 -6.39 5.11 -2.38
C ASP A 133 -7.83 5.03 -2.92
N GLY A 134 -8.38 6.20 -3.25
CA GLY A 134 -9.78 6.36 -3.70
C GLY A 134 -10.79 6.61 -2.58
N ARG A 135 -10.39 6.52 -1.30
CA ARG A 135 -11.29 6.79 -0.18
C ARG A 135 -11.68 8.27 -0.15
N TYR A 136 -12.98 8.58 -0.07
CA TYR A 136 -13.43 9.95 0.13
C TYR A 136 -12.84 10.59 1.38
N CYS A 137 -12.36 11.82 1.25
CA CYS A 137 -11.85 12.62 2.34
C CYS A 137 -12.40 14.06 2.30
N GLY A 138 -12.37 14.76 3.43
CA GLY A 138 -12.90 16.11 3.54
C GLY A 138 -14.43 16.20 3.53
N PHE A 139 -14.95 17.42 3.70
CA PHE A 139 -16.35 17.65 4.03
C PHE A 139 -17.31 17.61 2.82
N LEU A 140 -16.81 17.95 1.62
CA LEU A 140 -17.64 18.18 0.43
C LEU A 140 -17.59 17.06 -0.61
N GLY A 141 -16.86 15.97 -0.36
CA GLY A 141 -16.84 14.79 -1.24
C GLY A 141 -16.09 14.96 -2.59
N TYR A 142 -15.48 16.11 -2.87
CA TYR A 142 -14.63 16.34 -4.06
C TYR A 142 -13.15 16.07 -3.83
N LYS A 143 -12.82 15.37 -2.73
CA LYS A 143 -11.46 14.97 -2.40
C LYS A 143 -11.43 13.49 -2.07
N MET A 144 -10.31 12.87 -2.39
CA MET A 144 -10.04 11.48 -2.09
C MET A 144 -8.61 11.30 -1.59
N CYS A 145 -8.38 10.18 -0.92
CA CYS A 145 -7.07 9.78 -0.46
C CYS A 145 -6.26 9.23 -1.63
N ILE A 146 -5.07 9.77 -1.83
CA ILE A 146 -4.05 9.25 -2.75
C ILE A 146 -2.71 9.33 -2.03
N HIS A 147 -2.04 8.18 -1.87
CA HIS A 147 -0.78 8.07 -1.14
C HIS A 147 -0.83 8.67 0.27
N GLY A 148 -1.98 8.52 0.96
CA GLY A 148 -2.19 9.05 2.31
C GLY A 148 -2.47 10.56 2.40
N GLU A 149 -2.56 11.25 1.27
CA GLU A 149 -2.88 12.68 1.19
C GLU A 149 -4.30 12.92 0.69
N CYS A 150 -4.99 13.92 1.25
CA CYS A 150 -6.36 14.26 0.86
C CYS A 150 -6.36 15.27 -0.29
N VAL A 151 -6.46 14.78 -1.52
CA VAL A 151 -6.30 15.56 -2.75
C VAL A 151 -7.63 15.77 -3.48
N PRO A 152 -7.83 16.92 -4.17
CA PRO A 152 -8.97 17.10 -5.05
C PRO A 152 -8.97 16.08 -6.19
N PHE A 153 -10.16 15.62 -6.59
CA PHE A 153 -10.35 14.87 -7.81
C PHE A 153 -11.49 15.50 -8.62
N SER A 154 -11.33 15.51 -9.95
CA SER A 154 -12.25 16.09 -10.92
C SER A 154 -12.85 15.01 -11.81
#